data_AF-A0A2S8HAW5-F1
#
_entry.id   AF-A0A2S8HAW5-F1
#
_cell.length_a   1.000
_cell.length_b   1.000
_cell.length_c   1.000
_cell.angle_alpha   90.00
_cell.angle_beta   90.00
_cell.angle_gamma   90.00
#
_symmetry.space_group_name_H-M   'P 1'
#
loop_
_entity.id
_entity.type
_entity.pdbx_description
1 polymer ?
#
loop_
_entity_poly.entity_id
_entity_poly.type
_entity_poly.pdbx_seq_one_letter_code
_entity_poly.pdbx_strand_id
1 'polypeptide(L)'
;MNDLSLRQSIMDELEFQPEIDAANIGVTVDNGVVTLTGHVKSYAQKVSAERAVKSIKGVRAVAEEIQVRPMKSAGTADDAIASRALNILTWSSDIPEQDIKVIVQKGWITLEGEVDWQYQKETAEMAVRKLSGVVGVDNRLTLRPQVNVEDIQRRIEEALKRNAEVDAQEIHVKVEGDVVKLEGKVHLWRERKIAERAAWSVPGVRQVDDHLRIA
;
A
#
# COMPACT_ATOMS: atom_id res chain seq x y z
N MET A 1 -8.77 3.45 27.32
CA MET A 1 -7.95 2.23 27.20
C MET A 1 -6.61 2.54 27.84
N ASN A 2 -6.13 1.70 28.75
CA ASN A 2 -4.80 1.86 29.38
C ASN A 2 -3.78 0.94 28.68
N ASP A 3 -2.48 1.18 28.89
CA ASP A 3 -1.42 0.43 28.18
C ASP A 3 -1.47 -1.07 28.42
N LEU A 4 -1.88 -1.51 29.62
CA LEU A 4 -2.07 -2.93 29.93
C LEU A 4 -3.16 -3.57 29.07
N SER A 5 -4.33 -2.92 28.97
CA SER A 5 -5.43 -3.40 28.12
C SER A 5 -5.07 -3.34 26.63
N LEU A 6 -4.34 -2.31 26.21
CA LEU A 6 -3.86 -2.17 24.83
C LEU A 6 -2.86 -3.27 24.48
N ARG A 7 -1.90 -3.55 25.37
CA ARG A 7 -0.94 -4.64 25.21
C ARG A 7 -1.64 -5.98 25.05
N GLN A 8 -2.66 -6.26 25.88
CA GLN A 8 -3.42 -7.51 25.77
C GLN A 8 -4.14 -7.60 24.42
N SER A 9 -4.82 -6.54 23.99
CA SER A 9 -5.47 -6.52 22.66
C SER A 9 -4.48 -6.73 21.52
N ILE A 10 -3.26 -6.21 21.63
CA ILE A 10 -2.21 -6.45 20.64
C ILE A 10 -1.77 -7.91 20.64
N MET A 11 -1.58 -8.52 21.81
CA MET A 11 -1.21 -9.93 21.90
C MET A 11 -2.31 -10.84 21.32
N ASP A 12 -3.57 -10.59 21.68
CA ASP A 12 -4.72 -11.33 21.17
C ASP A 12 -4.83 -11.23 19.64
N GLU A 13 -4.62 -10.03 19.09
CA GLU A 13 -4.65 -9.80 17.64
C GLU A 13 -3.50 -10.54 16.93
N LEU A 14 -2.28 -10.54 17.48
CA LEU A 14 -1.15 -11.27 16.91
C LEU A 14 -1.34 -12.79 16.97
N GLU A 15 -1.95 -13.31 18.05
CA GLU A 15 -2.29 -14.73 18.19
C GLU A 15 -3.38 -15.17 17.18
N PHE A 16 -4.25 -14.25 16.77
CA PHE A 16 -5.29 -14.51 15.78
C PHE A 16 -4.74 -14.64 14.34
N GLN A 17 -3.52 -14.16 14.06
CA GLN A 17 -2.92 -14.21 12.73
C GLN A 17 -2.31 -15.59 12.45
N PRO A 18 -2.89 -16.42 11.57
CA PRO A 18 -2.46 -17.81 11.38
C PRO A 18 -1.05 -17.93 10.77
N GLU A 19 -0.59 -16.91 10.05
CA GLU A 19 0.75 -16.88 9.49
C GLU A 19 1.83 -16.39 10.47
N ILE A 20 1.47 -15.90 11.66
CA ILE A 20 2.40 -15.34 12.65
C ILE A 20 2.56 -16.30 13.82
N ASP A 21 3.81 -16.55 14.23
CA ASP A 21 4.11 -17.23 15.49
C ASP A 21 4.32 -16.18 16.58
N ALA A 22 3.23 -15.81 17.26
CA ALA A 22 3.22 -14.72 18.25
C ALA A 22 4.21 -14.97 19.41
N ALA A 23 4.57 -16.22 19.69
CA ALA A 23 5.54 -16.57 20.74
C ALA A 23 6.94 -16.00 20.46
N ASN A 24 7.27 -15.68 19.20
CA ASN A 24 8.55 -15.08 18.82
C ASN A 24 8.54 -13.55 18.80
N ILE A 25 7.40 -12.91 19.12
CA ILE A 25 7.22 -11.46 19.09
C ILE A 25 7.00 -10.94 20.50
N GLY A 26 7.87 -10.03 20.94
CA GLY A 26 7.71 -9.30 22.20
C GLY A 26 6.96 -7.99 21.97
N VAL A 27 5.98 -7.69 22.83
CA VAL A 27 5.18 -6.46 22.77
C VAL A 27 5.34 -5.67 24.06
N THR A 28 5.75 -4.41 23.94
CA THR A 28 5.69 -3.43 25.03
C THR A 28 4.88 -2.22 24.59
N VAL A 29 4.21 -1.56 25.55
CA VAL A 29 3.38 -0.40 25.29
C VAL A 29 3.68 0.65 26.35
N ASP A 30 4.00 1.86 25.91
CA ASP A 30 4.17 3.03 26.77
C ASP A 30 3.41 4.21 26.18
N ASN A 31 2.37 4.66 26.88
CA ASN A 31 1.48 5.72 26.45
C ASN A 31 1.02 5.50 25.00
N GLY A 32 0.50 4.32 24.65
CA GLY A 32 0.08 4.00 23.28
C GLY A 32 1.20 4.00 22.21
N VAL A 33 2.47 4.12 22.59
CA VAL A 33 3.62 3.81 21.73
C VAL A 33 3.93 2.32 21.91
N VAL A 34 3.78 1.54 20.84
CA VAL A 34 4.01 0.10 20.86
C VAL A 34 5.43 -0.17 20.38
N THR A 35 6.19 -1.01 21.07
CA THR A 35 7.46 -1.54 20.55
C THR A 35 7.29 -3.03 20.29
N LEU A 36 7.53 -3.43 19.04
CA LEU A 36 7.52 -4.82 18.58
C LEU A 36 8.95 -5.31 18.44
N THR A 37 9.30 -6.38 19.15
CA THR A 37 10.65 -6.96 19.17
C THR A 37 10.59 -8.45 18.81
N GLY A 38 11.75 -9.07 18.57
CA GLY A 38 11.85 -10.50 18.32
C GLY A 38 12.11 -10.82 16.85
N HIS A 39 11.50 -11.88 16.32
CA HIS A 39 11.78 -12.30 14.95
C HIS A 39 10.62 -13.05 14.27
N VAL A 40 10.63 -13.00 12.94
CA VAL A 40 9.70 -13.73 12.06
C VAL A 40 10.46 -14.46 10.96
N LYS A 41 9.79 -15.37 10.24
CA LYS A 41 10.42 -16.22 9.20
C LYS A 41 10.41 -15.56 7.82
N SER A 42 9.55 -14.58 7.58
CA SER A 42 9.46 -13.88 6.29
C SER A 42 9.15 -12.39 6.46
N TYR A 43 9.56 -11.59 5.46
CA TYR A 43 9.23 -10.17 5.45
C TYR A 43 7.71 -9.93 5.40
N ALA A 44 6.97 -10.78 4.70
CA ALA A 44 5.50 -10.73 4.69
C ALA A 44 4.89 -10.84 6.10
N GLN A 45 5.41 -11.73 6.95
CA GLN A 45 4.96 -11.84 8.35
C GLN A 45 5.26 -10.58 9.15
N LYS A 46 6.43 -9.96 8.93
CA LYS A 46 6.79 -8.69 9.59
C LYS A 46 5.78 -7.60 9.24
N VAL A 47 5.47 -7.44 7.95
CA VAL A 47 4.48 -6.46 7.47
C VAL A 47 3.07 -6.77 7.99
N SER A 48 2.68 -8.05 8.07
CA SER A 48 1.39 -8.46 8.66
C SER A 48 1.32 -8.09 10.13
N ALA A 49 2.38 -8.37 10.93
CA ALA A 49 2.42 -8.02 12.34
C ALA A 49 2.26 -6.51 12.56
N GLU A 50 3.05 -5.71 11.85
CA GLU A 50 2.98 -4.25 11.91
C GLU A 50 1.57 -3.73 11.56
N ARG A 51 0.96 -4.26 10.49
CA ARG A 51 -0.39 -3.87 10.06
C ARG A 51 -1.46 -4.25 11.09
N ALA A 52 -1.36 -5.45 11.66
CA ALA A 52 -2.28 -5.93 12.68
C ALA A 52 -2.24 -5.03 13.92
N VAL A 53 -1.03 -4.65 14.36
CA VAL A 53 -0.88 -3.71 15.49
C VAL A 53 -1.39 -2.31 15.16
N LYS A 54 -1.10 -1.79 13.95
CA LYS A 54 -1.59 -0.48 13.51
C LYS A 54 -3.11 -0.36 13.43
N SER A 55 -3.83 -1.47 13.25
CA SER A 55 -5.30 -1.44 13.15
C SER A 55 -5.99 -1.29 14.52
N ILE A 56 -5.26 -1.52 15.62
CA ILE A 56 -5.81 -1.52 16.97
C ILE A 56 -6.02 -0.09 17.48
N LYS A 57 -7.24 0.21 17.90
CA LYS A 57 -7.60 1.51 18.48
C LYS A 57 -6.78 1.77 19.74
N GLY A 58 -6.06 2.90 19.76
CA GLY A 58 -5.24 3.32 20.90
C GLY A 58 -3.74 3.26 20.62
N VAL A 59 -3.32 2.54 19.58
CA VAL A 59 -1.96 2.61 19.05
C VAL A 59 -1.73 3.98 18.40
N ARG A 60 -0.73 4.72 18.88
CA ARG A 60 -0.35 6.05 18.39
C ARG A 60 0.91 6.01 17.53
N ALA A 61 1.83 5.11 17.86
CA ALA A 61 3.07 4.87 17.13
C ALA A 61 3.52 3.43 17.32
N VAL A 62 4.30 2.91 16.35
CA VAL A 62 4.91 1.58 16.42
C VAL A 62 6.41 1.72 16.18
N ALA A 63 7.21 1.31 17.16
CA ALA A 63 8.64 1.08 17.05
C ALA A 63 8.86 -0.39 16.64
N GLU A 64 9.29 -0.60 15.40
CA GLU A 64 9.34 -1.91 14.74
C GLU A 64 10.76 -2.47 14.74
N GLU A 65 11.08 -3.33 15.71
CA GLU A 65 12.39 -3.95 15.92
C GLU A 65 12.40 -5.45 15.58
N ILE A 66 11.35 -5.99 14.95
CA ILE A 66 11.31 -7.39 14.53
C ILE A 66 12.37 -7.65 13.45
N GLN A 67 13.16 -8.71 13.65
CA GLN A 67 14.13 -9.20 12.69
C GLN A 67 13.51 -10.28 11.78
N VAL A 68 13.73 -10.20 10.48
CA VAL A 68 13.38 -11.31 9.58
C VAL A 68 14.52 -12.31 9.56
N ARG A 69 14.25 -13.55 9.99
CA ARG A 69 15.19 -14.68 10.02
C ARG A 69 14.70 -15.78 9.08
N PRO A 70 14.89 -15.62 7.76
CA PRO A 70 14.49 -16.64 6.81
C PRO A 70 15.33 -17.91 6.99
N MET A 71 14.71 -19.07 6.80
CA MET A 71 15.45 -20.33 6.74
C MET A 71 16.38 -20.32 5.53
N LYS A 72 17.69 -20.34 5.78
CA LYS A 72 18.71 -20.35 4.72
C LYS A 72 18.51 -21.58 3.83
N SER A 73 18.32 -21.33 2.55
CA SER A 73 18.16 -22.35 1.50
C SER A 73 18.71 -21.81 0.18
N ALA A 74 18.82 -22.65 -0.86
CA ALA A 74 19.32 -22.25 -2.19
C ALA A 74 18.56 -21.03 -2.77
N GLY A 75 17.28 -20.84 -2.39
CA GLY A 75 16.48 -19.68 -2.76
C GLY A 75 16.65 -18.45 -1.88
N THR A 76 17.74 -18.30 -1.13
CA THR A 76 18.01 -17.10 -0.29
C THR A 76 19.22 -16.29 -0.77
N ALA A 77 19.89 -16.74 -1.82
CA ALA A 77 20.95 -15.96 -2.47
C ALA A 77 20.36 -14.76 -3.23
N ASP A 78 21.08 -13.63 -3.22
CA ASP A 78 20.59 -12.35 -3.75
C ASP A 78 20.30 -12.41 -5.25
N ASP A 79 21.13 -13.13 -6.02
CA ASP A 79 20.93 -13.38 -7.45
C ASP A 79 19.64 -14.17 -7.72
N ALA A 80 19.40 -15.23 -6.95
CA ALA A 80 18.18 -16.03 -7.05
C ALA A 80 16.92 -15.24 -6.60
N ILE A 81 17.04 -14.36 -5.60
CA ILE A 81 15.97 -13.43 -5.21
C ILE A 81 15.72 -12.43 -6.35
N ALA A 82 16.75 -11.84 -6.94
CA ALA A 82 16.64 -10.88 -8.03
C ALA A 82 15.95 -11.49 -9.25
N SER A 83 16.35 -12.69 -9.69
CA SER A 83 15.70 -13.38 -10.81
C SER A 83 14.22 -13.67 -10.56
N ARG A 84 13.86 -14.12 -9.34
CA ARG A 84 12.45 -14.36 -8.99
C ARG A 84 11.63 -13.08 -8.90
N ALA A 85 12.22 -12.02 -8.37
CA ALA A 85 11.60 -10.70 -8.31
C ALA A 85 11.34 -10.14 -9.71
N LEU A 86 12.30 -10.29 -10.63
CA LEU A 86 12.08 -9.91 -12.02
C LEU A 86 10.94 -10.73 -12.65
N ASN A 87 10.98 -12.06 -12.52
CA ASN A 87 9.96 -12.94 -13.09
C ASN A 87 8.54 -12.63 -12.59
N ILE A 88 8.36 -12.40 -11.28
CA ILE A 88 7.02 -12.13 -10.72
C ILE A 88 6.48 -10.77 -11.16
N LEU A 89 7.36 -9.78 -11.35
CA LEU A 89 6.97 -8.46 -11.86
C LEU A 89 6.60 -8.55 -13.35
N THR A 90 7.35 -9.29 -14.16
CA THR A 90 7.05 -9.49 -15.59
C THR A 90 5.75 -10.26 -15.82
N TRP A 91 5.40 -11.20 -14.94
CA TRP A 91 4.15 -11.96 -15.06
C TRP A 91 2.91 -11.19 -14.62
N SER A 92 3.07 -10.03 -13.96
CA SER A 92 1.94 -9.22 -13.53
C SER A 92 1.48 -8.34 -14.70
N SER A 93 0.34 -8.70 -15.32
CA SER A 93 -0.31 -7.92 -16.39
C SER A 93 -0.59 -6.46 -16.03
N ASP A 94 -0.65 -6.19 -14.73
CA ASP A 94 -0.93 -4.88 -14.16
C ASP A 94 0.31 -3.98 -14.14
N ILE A 95 1.51 -4.54 -14.24
CA ILE A 95 2.80 -3.84 -14.19
C ILE A 95 3.35 -3.78 -15.62
N PRO A 96 3.50 -2.60 -16.23
CA PRO A 96 4.07 -2.49 -17.57
C PRO A 96 5.49 -3.10 -17.57
N GLU A 97 5.83 -3.84 -18.62
CA GLU A 97 7.12 -4.56 -18.76
C GLU A 97 8.37 -3.65 -18.76
N GLN A 98 8.26 -2.36 -18.43
CA GLN A 98 9.30 -1.35 -18.66
C GLN A 98 9.81 -0.67 -17.39
N ASP A 99 11.13 -0.46 -17.37
CA ASP A 99 11.99 0.31 -16.47
C ASP A 99 11.96 0.03 -14.96
N ILE A 100 11.33 -1.05 -14.50
CA ILE A 100 11.53 -1.50 -13.12
C ILE A 100 12.87 -2.22 -12.98
N LYS A 101 13.82 -1.57 -12.31
CA LYS A 101 15.09 -2.16 -11.89
C LYS A 101 14.93 -2.76 -10.50
N VAL A 102 15.41 -3.99 -10.36
CA VAL A 102 15.42 -4.71 -9.09
C VAL A 102 16.87 -4.86 -8.62
N ILE A 103 17.18 -4.32 -7.45
CA ILE A 103 18.48 -4.47 -6.80
C ILE A 103 18.28 -5.30 -5.54
N VAL A 104 19.09 -6.33 -5.34
CA VAL A 104 19.03 -7.17 -4.13
C VAL A 104 20.36 -7.15 -3.41
N GLN A 105 20.32 -6.87 -2.11
CA GLN A 105 21.49 -6.92 -1.24
C GLN A 105 21.11 -7.50 0.12
N LYS A 106 21.73 -8.63 0.49
CA LYS A 106 21.48 -9.33 1.77
C LYS A 106 19.99 -9.60 2.00
N GLY A 107 19.27 -10.01 0.96
CA GLY A 107 17.82 -10.25 0.99
C GLY A 107 16.95 -8.99 1.04
N TRP A 108 17.54 -7.79 0.99
CA TRP A 108 16.80 -6.54 0.85
C TRP A 108 16.58 -6.20 -0.61
N ILE A 109 15.34 -6.02 -1.02
CA ILE A 109 14.98 -5.63 -2.40
C ILE A 109 14.82 -4.12 -2.48
N THR A 110 15.43 -3.48 -3.48
CA THR A 110 15.12 -2.10 -3.88
C THR A 110 14.47 -2.13 -5.25
N LEU A 111 13.30 -1.49 -5.38
CA LEU A 111 12.60 -1.29 -6.65
C LEU A 111 12.81 0.15 -7.11
N GLU A 112 13.40 0.35 -8.28
CA GLU A 112 13.61 1.67 -8.89
C GLU A 112 13.00 1.71 -10.29
N GLY A 113 12.54 2.88 -10.75
CA GLY A 113 11.90 3.02 -12.05
C GLY A 113 10.65 3.91 -11.99
N GLU A 114 9.89 3.88 -13.08
CA GLU A 114 8.68 4.69 -13.22
C GLU A 114 7.49 3.83 -13.64
N VAL A 115 6.36 4.02 -12.96
CA VAL A 115 5.09 3.38 -13.28
C VAL A 115 4.03 4.44 -13.59
N ASP A 116 2.99 4.07 -14.31
CA ASP A 116 1.96 5.03 -14.73
C ASP A 116 0.95 5.32 -13.59
N TRP A 117 0.86 4.43 -12.60
CA TRP A 117 -0.20 4.46 -11.59
C TRP A 117 0.25 4.09 -10.18
N GLN A 118 -0.37 4.71 -9.17
CA GLN A 118 -0.07 4.42 -7.76
C GLN A 118 -0.33 2.95 -7.39
N TYR A 119 -1.42 2.36 -7.90
CA TYR A 119 -1.71 0.95 -7.62
C TYR A 119 -0.63 0.01 -8.17
N GLN A 120 0.09 0.40 -9.23
CA GLN A 120 1.19 -0.41 -9.78
C GLN A 120 2.39 -0.42 -8.84
N LYS A 121 2.68 0.70 -8.16
CA LYS A 121 3.71 0.76 -7.10
C LYS A 121 3.39 -0.22 -5.99
N GLU A 122 2.15 -0.22 -5.53
CA GLU A 122 1.68 -1.09 -4.46
C GLU A 122 1.70 -2.56 -4.89
N THR A 123 1.21 -2.87 -6.09
CA THR A 123 1.23 -4.24 -6.63
C THR A 123 2.66 -4.77 -6.78
N ALA A 124 3.60 -3.96 -7.27
CA ALA A 124 5.00 -4.35 -7.41
C ALA A 124 5.63 -4.72 -6.06
N GLU A 125 5.45 -3.89 -5.05
CA GLU A 125 5.93 -4.14 -3.69
C GLU A 125 5.27 -5.38 -3.06
N MET A 126 3.95 -5.52 -3.22
CA MET A 126 3.20 -6.66 -2.71
C MET A 126 3.61 -7.99 -3.35
N ALA A 127 4.01 -7.97 -4.63
CA ALA A 127 4.50 -9.14 -5.32
C ALA A 127 5.85 -9.59 -4.75
N VAL A 128 6.81 -8.67 -4.64
CA VAL A 128 8.18 -9.02 -4.21
C VAL A 128 8.30 -9.32 -2.72
N ARG A 129 7.50 -8.69 -1.85
CA ARG A 129 7.57 -8.91 -0.39
C ARG A 129 7.24 -10.35 0.04
N LYS A 130 6.53 -11.10 -0.81
CA LYS A 130 6.12 -12.49 -0.54
C LYS A 130 7.18 -13.50 -0.94
N LEU A 131 8.26 -13.08 -1.60
CA LEU A 131 9.30 -13.98 -2.08
C LEU A 131 10.12 -14.54 -0.90
N SER A 132 10.39 -15.85 -0.94
CA SER A 132 11.25 -16.51 0.04
C SER A 132 12.67 -15.94 0.00
N GLY A 133 13.20 -15.60 1.17
CA GLY A 133 14.54 -14.99 1.32
C GLY A 133 14.51 -13.47 1.42
N VAL A 134 13.37 -12.83 1.17
CA VAL A 134 13.22 -11.37 1.34
C VAL A 134 13.16 -11.02 2.82
N VAL A 135 13.98 -10.04 3.19
CA VAL A 135 14.14 -9.49 4.54
C VAL A 135 13.59 -8.07 4.63
N GLY A 136 13.52 -7.36 3.51
CA GLY A 136 13.00 -6.00 3.40
C GLY A 136 12.74 -5.60 1.96
N VAL A 137 11.89 -4.60 1.76
CA VAL A 137 11.63 -3.99 0.46
C VAL A 137 11.68 -2.47 0.61
N ASP A 138 12.48 -1.82 -0.23
CA ASP A 138 12.52 -0.38 -0.42
C ASP A 138 11.93 -0.05 -1.79
N ASN A 139 10.70 0.45 -1.81
CA ASN A 139 9.97 0.76 -3.03
C ASN A 139 10.18 2.23 -3.40
N ARG A 140 11.09 2.47 -4.35
CA ARG A 140 11.44 3.80 -4.86
C ARG A 140 10.85 4.07 -6.24
N LEU A 141 9.83 3.30 -6.65
CA LEU A 141 9.13 3.55 -7.90
C LEU A 141 8.51 4.95 -7.87
N THR A 142 8.60 5.67 -8.99
CA THR A 142 7.99 6.99 -9.14
C THR A 142 6.83 6.93 -10.13
N LEU A 143 5.95 7.93 -10.11
CA LEU A 143 4.87 8.03 -11.08
C LEU A 143 5.38 8.77 -12.30
N ARG A 144 5.16 8.21 -13.49
CA ARG A 144 5.46 8.90 -14.75
C ARG A 144 4.60 10.16 -14.85
N PRO A 145 5.20 11.34 -15.09
CA PRO A 145 4.45 12.55 -15.35
C PRO A 145 3.63 12.41 -16.64
N GLN A 146 2.35 12.06 -16.52
CA GLN A 146 1.42 12.03 -17.65
C GLN A 146 0.92 13.47 -17.86
N VAL A 147 1.69 14.27 -18.58
CA VAL A 147 1.32 15.67 -18.87
C VAL A 147 0.31 15.70 -20.02
N ASN A 148 -0.98 15.66 -19.67
CA ASN A 148 -1.98 16.57 -20.24
C ASN A 148 -3.17 16.74 -19.29
N VAL A 149 -3.21 17.87 -18.57
CA VAL A 149 -4.24 18.20 -17.57
C VAL A 149 -5.65 18.12 -18.16
N GLU A 150 -5.80 18.48 -19.43
CA GLU A 150 -7.08 18.39 -20.16
C GLU A 150 -7.55 16.94 -20.36
N ASP A 151 -6.65 15.97 -20.51
CA ASP A 151 -7.02 14.56 -20.63
C ASP A 151 -7.45 13.97 -19.29
N ILE A 152 -6.81 14.39 -18.19
CA ILE A 152 -7.16 13.94 -16.84
C ILE A 152 -8.59 14.39 -16.50
N GLN A 153 -8.89 15.68 -16.65
CA GLN A 153 -10.23 16.19 -16.34
C GLN A 153 -11.31 15.47 -17.16
N ARG A 154 -11.11 15.36 -18.48
CA ARG A 154 -12.05 14.69 -19.38
C ARG A 154 -12.28 13.24 -18.99
N ARG A 155 -11.23 12.48 -18.68
CA ARG A 155 -11.34 11.06 -18.33
C ARG A 155 -12.06 10.83 -17.00
N ILE A 156 -11.89 11.74 -16.03
CA ILE A 156 -12.62 11.68 -14.76
C ILE A 156 -14.10 11.94 -15.02
N GLU A 157 -14.43 12.99 -15.79
CA GLU A 157 -15.81 13.29 -16.18
C GLU A 157 -16.46 12.13 -16.94
N GLU A 158 -15.74 11.48 -17.86
CA GLU A 158 -16.21 10.28 -18.56
C GLU A 158 -16.37 9.07 -17.64
N ALA A 159 -15.52 8.90 -16.63
CA ALA A 159 -15.65 7.84 -15.63
C ALA A 159 -16.88 8.04 -14.73
N LEU A 160 -17.15 9.29 -14.34
CA LEU A 160 -18.35 9.65 -13.57
C LEU A 160 -19.61 9.43 -14.39
N LYS A 161 -19.65 9.87 -15.66
CA LYS A 161 -20.79 9.67 -16.58
C LYS A 161 -21.11 8.21 -16.86
N ARG A 162 -20.10 7.33 -16.84
CA ARG A 162 -20.30 5.88 -17.00
C ARG A 162 -20.97 5.23 -15.80
N ASN A 163 -21.00 5.90 -14.65
CA ASN A 163 -21.61 5.37 -13.45
C ASN A 163 -23.04 5.91 -13.31
N ALA A 164 -24.03 5.08 -13.65
CA ALA A 164 -25.45 5.45 -13.63
C ALA A 164 -25.98 5.87 -12.25
N GLU A 165 -25.23 5.58 -11.19
CA GLU A 165 -25.58 5.95 -9.81
C GLU A 165 -25.13 7.36 -9.45
N VAL A 166 -24.27 8.00 -10.25
CA VAL A 166 -23.71 9.32 -9.95
C VAL A 166 -24.29 10.35 -10.91
N ASP A 167 -24.90 11.40 -10.36
CA ASP A 167 -25.26 12.56 -11.17
C ASP A 167 -24.00 13.38 -11.46
N ALA A 168 -23.37 13.04 -12.57
CA ALA A 168 -22.14 13.68 -13.03
C ALA A 168 -22.31 15.18 -13.34
N GLN A 169 -23.54 15.72 -13.41
CA GLN A 169 -23.78 17.14 -13.65
C GLN A 169 -23.64 17.98 -12.38
N GLU A 170 -23.83 17.39 -11.20
CA GLU A 170 -23.69 18.09 -9.91
C GLU A 170 -22.27 18.04 -9.33
N ILE A 171 -21.39 17.22 -9.93
CA ILE A 171 -19.98 17.06 -9.56
C ILE A 171 -19.08 17.83 -10.52
N HIS A 172 -18.34 18.80 -9.99
CA HIS A 172 -17.36 19.58 -10.70
C HIS A 172 -15.96 19.06 -10.39
N VAL A 173 -15.22 18.71 -11.45
CA VAL A 173 -13.83 18.21 -11.34
C VAL A 173 -12.89 19.32 -11.79
N LYS A 174 -11.96 19.71 -10.92
CA LYS A 174 -10.85 20.61 -11.27
C LYS A 174 -9.54 19.85 -11.18
N VAL A 175 -8.67 20.02 -12.15
CA VAL A 175 -7.34 19.39 -12.16
C VAL A 175 -6.28 20.49 -12.19
N GLU A 176 -5.41 20.50 -11.18
CA GLU A 176 -4.27 21.39 -11.06
C GLU A 176 -2.99 20.55 -11.07
N GLY A 177 -2.38 20.39 -12.25
CA GLY A 177 -1.24 19.49 -12.42
C GLY A 177 -1.66 18.03 -12.25
N ASP A 178 -1.21 17.41 -11.15
CA ASP A 178 -1.51 16.02 -10.77
C ASP A 178 -2.50 15.91 -9.58
N VAL A 179 -3.04 17.04 -9.12
CA VAL A 179 -4.01 17.12 -8.03
C VAL A 179 -5.41 17.31 -8.60
N VAL A 180 -6.34 16.44 -8.20
CA VAL A 180 -7.75 16.51 -8.56
C VAL A 180 -8.54 17.05 -7.38
N LYS A 181 -9.36 18.07 -7.61
CA LYS A 181 -10.35 18.57 -6.64
C LYS A 181 -11.75 18.18 -7.09
N LEU A 182 -12.47 17.48 -6.22
CA LEU A 182 -13.88 17.12 -6.41
C LEU A 182 -14.77 18.07 -5.62
N GLU A 183 -15.57 18.89 -6.30
CA GLU A 183 -16.49 19.86 -5.70
C GLU A 183 -17.92 19.58 -6.15
N GLY A 184 -18.91 19.86 -5.32
CA GLY A 184 -20.31 19.68 -5.72
C GLY A 184 -21.19 19.02 -4.67
N LYS A 185 -22.33 18.53 -5.12
CA LYS A 185 -23.32 17.84 -4.27
C LYS A 185 -23.50 16.41 -4.74
N VAL A 186 -23.73 15.54 -3.77
CA VAL A 186 -24.13 14.15 -3.97
C VAL A 186 -25.29 13.86 -3.03
N HIS A 187 -26.13 12.90 -3.37
CA HIS A 187 -27.30 12.53 -2.57
C HIS A 187 -26.98 11.40 -1.60
N LEU A 188 -25.98 10.57 -1.94
CA LEU A 188 -25.62 9.39 -1.15
C LEU A 188 -24.14 9.34 -0.83
N TRP A 189 -23.80 8.81 0.35
CA TRP A 189 -22.42 8.46 0.72
C TRP A 189 -21.75 7.51 -0.28
N ARG A 190 -22.54 6.64 -0.94
CA ARG A 190 -22.01 5.71 -1.95
C ARG A 190 -21.54 6.47 -3.19
N GLU A 191 -22.28 7.47 -3.64
CA GLU A 191 -21.92 8.31 -4.80
C GLU A 191 -20.61 9.04 -4.55
N ARG A 192 -20.41 9.57 -3.34
CA ARG A 192 -19.15 10.19 -2.92
C ARG A 192 -17.96 9.25 -3.10
N LYS A 193 -18.05 8.02 -2.59
CA LYS A 193 -17.00 7.01 -2.74
C LYS A 193 -16.78 6.60 -4.19
N ILE A 194 -17.84 6.53 -4.99
CA ILE A 194 -17.75 6.24 -6.42
C ILE A 194 -17.00 7.37 -7.13
N ALA A 195 -17.29 8.62 -6.80
CA ALA A 195 -16.64 9.77 -7.40
C ALA A 195 -15.15 9.84 -7.06
N GLU A 196 -14.80 9.62 -5.80
CA GLU A 196 -13.41 9.51 -5.36
C GLU A 196 -12.67 8.38 -6.08
N ARG A 197 -13.29 7.19 -6.16
CA ARG A 197 -12.71 6.06 -6.87
C ARG A 197 -12.53 6.34 -8.37
N ALA A 198 -13.48 7.04 -8.99
CA ALA A 198 -13.40 7.42 -10.40
C ALA A 198 -12.20 8.36 -10.64
N ALA A 199 -11.98 9.33 -9.76
CA ALA A 199 -10.83 10.23 -9.81
C ALA A 199 -9.50 9.47 -9.69
N TRP A 200 -9.39 8.56 -8.71
CA TRP A 200 -8.21 7.70 -8.55
C TRP A 200 -7.97 6.72 -9.71
N SER A 201 -8.99 6.49 -10.55
CA SER A 201 -8.90 5.58 -11.69
C SER A 201 -8.41 6.25 -12.98
N VAL A 202 -7.96 7.50 -12.93
CA VAL A 202 -7.41 8.25 -14.09
C VAL A 202 -5.89 8.46 -13.97
N PRO A 203 -5.10 8.21 -15.03
CA PRO A 203 -3.65 8.21 -14.90
C PRO A 203 -3.14 9.64 -14.79
N GLY A 204 -2.06 9.81 -14.06
CA GLY A 204 -1.52 11.13 -13.75
C GLY A 204 -2.16 11.79 -12.51
N VAL A 205 -3.20 11.19 -11.91
CA VAL A 205 -3.74 11.64 -10.63
C VAL A 205 -2.84 11.14 -9.49
N ARG A 206 -2.15 12.07 -8.81
CA ARG A 206 -1.30 11.79 -7.65
C ARG A 206 -2.03 12.06 -6.32
N GLN A 207 -2.99 12.97 -6.33
CA GLN A 207 -3.74 13.38 -5.14
C GLN A 207 -5.18 13.70 -5.50
N VAL A 208 -6.12 13.33 -4.62
CA VAL A 208 -7.54 13.69 -4.73
C VAL A 208 -7.98 14.44 -3.47
N ASP A 209 -8.39 15.68 -3.65
CA ASP A 209 -8.97 16.54 -2.62
C ASP A 209 -10.50 16.52 -2.76
N ASP A 210 -11.16 15.79 -1.87
CA ASP A 210 -12.61 15.61 -1.89
C ASP A 210 -13.33 16.67 -1.02
N HIS A 211 -14.04 17.57 -1.70
CA HIS A 211 -14.90 18.61 -1.13
C HIS A 211 -16.38 18.39 -1.42
N LEU A 212 -16.80 17.18 -1.79
CA LEU A 212 -18.20 16.85 -2.05
C LEU A 212 -19.05 16.95 -0.78
N ARG A 213 -20.23 17.56 -0.92
CA ARG A 213 -21.20 17.72 0.16
C ARG A 213 -22.39 16.82 -0.08
N ILE A 214 -22.91 16.24 1.00
CA ILE A 214 -24.14 15.47 0.94
C ILE A 214 -25.30 16.44 1.11
N ALA A 215 -26.21 16.45 0.13
CA ALA A 215 -27.40 17.29 0.10
C ALA A 215 -28.57 16.69 0.88
#